data_AF-A0AAN8FZ06-F1
#
_entry.id   AF-A0AAN8FZ06-F1
#
_cell.length_a   1.000
_cell.length_b   1.000
_cell.length_c   1.000
_cell.angle_alpha   90.00
_cell.angle_beta   90.00
_cell.angle_gamma   90.00
#
_symmetry.space_group_name_H-M   'P 1'
#
loop_
_entity.id
_entity.type
_entity.pdbx_description
1 polymer ?
#
loop_
_entity_poly.entity_id
_entity_poly.type
_entity_poly.pdbx_seq_one_letter_code
_entity_poly.pdbx_strand_id
1 'polypeptide(L)'
;MFYSRCERRILAAQMKDRPELEKIGWDSLNYAKTFKLPPLEDKMVTVDGKAMPVEEFREKYEKPRIPCMITGLTDKWKAQQNWTIKVAKLYNDWIKRI
;
A
#
# COMPACT_ATOMS: atom_id res chain seq x y z
N MET A 1 26.51 18.69 11.39
CA MET A 1 26.08 17.94 10.19
C MET A 1 24.91 18.67 9.58
N PHE A 2 25.04 19.27 8.40
CA PHE A 2 23.98 20.07 7.80
C PHE A 2 23.02 19.14 7.04
N TYR A 3 21.81 18.94 7.59
CA TYR A 3 20.76 18.19 6.91
C TYR A 3 20.23 18.96 5.69
N SER A 4 20.02 18.24 4.60
CA SER A 4 19.33 18.76 3.42
C SER A 4 17.90 19.18 3.77
N ARG A 5 17.27 20.01 2.92
CA ARG A 5 15.86 20.40 3.10
C ARG A 5 14.93 19.19 3.17
N CYS A 6 15.23 18.14 2.41
CA CYS A 6 14.44 16.91 2.37
C CYS A 6 14.57 16.13 3.69
N GLU A 7 15.80 15.92 4.16
CA GLU A 7 16.07 15.23 5.43
C GLU A 7 15.38 15.90 6.61
N ARG A 8 15.43 17.23 6.68
CA ARG A 8 14.71 17.98 7.74
C ARG A 8 13.21 17.73 7.73
N ARG A 9 12.58 17.64 6.55
CA ARG A 9 11.15 17.35 6.43
C ARG A 9 10.82 15.91 6.83
N ILE A 10 11.70 14.96 6.48
CA ILE A 10 11.55 13.56 6.87
C ILE A 10 11.65 13.42 8.38
N LEU A 11 12.68 13.99 9.01
CA LEU A 11 12.88 13.96 10.46
C LEU A 11 11.72 14.60 11.22
N ALA A 12 11.24 15.76 10.77
CA ALA A 12 10.09 16.43 11.39
C ALA A 12 8.82 15.57 11.32
N ALA A 13 8.58 14.86 10.20
CA ALA A 13 7.45 13.95 10.07
C ALA A 13 7.62 12.72 10.98
N GLN A 14 8.82 12.13 11.02
CA GLN A 14 9.13 10.98 11.87
C GLN A 14 8.95 11.29 13.37
N MET A 15 9.46 12.44 13.83
CA MET A 15 9.32 12.88 15.22
C MET A 15 7.88 13.19 15.60
N LYS A 16 7.09 13.73 14.68
CA LYS A 16 5.67 14.00 14.90
C LYS A 16 4.84 12.72 14.99
N ASP A 17 5.13 11.74 14.14
CA ASP A 17 4.34 10.51 14.03
C ASP A 17 4.70 9.49 15.12
N ARG A 18 6.00 9.28 15.37
CA ARG A 18 6.53 8.27 16.29
C ARG A 18 7.63 8.86 17.19
N PRO A 19 7.29 9.77 18.12
CA PRO A 19 8.28 10.43 18.98
C PRO A 19 9.07 9.45 19.86
N GLU A 20 8.49 8.32 20.24
CA GLU A 20 9.15 7.30 21.05
C GLU A 20 10.35 6.63 20.37
N LEU A 21 10.42 6.68 19.04
CA LEU A 21 11.52 6.11 18.27
C LEU A 21 12.77 7.01 18.27
N GLU A 22 12.71 8.22 18.82
CA GLU A 22 13.88 9.12 18.91
C GLU A 22 15.06 8.49 19.66
N LYS A 23 14.77 7.70 20.71
CA LYS A 23 15.80 7.07 21.54
C LYS A 23 16.37 5.78 20.96
N ILE A 24 15.53 5.01 20.27
CA ILE A 24 15.84 3.63 19.84
C ILE A 24 16.24 3.58 18.37
N GLY A 25 15.80 4.55 17.57
CA GLY A 25 16.04 4.61 16.13
C GLY A 25 15.06 3.73 15.34
N TRP A 26 14.82 4.13 14.10
CA TRP A 26 13.89 3.44 13.18
C TRP A 26 14.45 2.12 12.62
N ASP A 27 15.75 1.89 12.74
CA ASP A 27 16.51 0.80 12.13
C ASP A 27 17.14 -0.15 13.16
N SER A 28 16.81 -0.02 14.45
CA SER A 28 17.37 -0.80 15.57
C SER A 28 17.36 -2.32 15.35
N LEU A 29 16.34 -2.86 14.68
CA LEU A 29 16.19 -4.30 14.43
C LEU A 29 16.84 -4.76 13.11
N ASN A 30 17.33 -3.81 12.30
CA ASN A 30 18.03 -4.05 11.02
C ASN A 30 17.27 -4.98 10.05
N TYR A 31 15.93 -4.99 10.11
CA TYR A 31 15.09 -5.84 9.26
C TYR A 31 15.25 -5.57 7.77
N ALA A 32 15.69 -4.37 7.38
CA ALA A 32 16.05 -4.07 6.00
C ALA A 32 17.12 -5.02 5.42
N LYS A 33 17.99 -5.60 6.28
CA LYS A 33 19.04 -6.54 5.87
C LYS A 33 18.77 -7.97 6.33
N THR A 34 18.14 -8.13 7.49
CA THR A 34 18.01 -9.44 8.16
C THR A 34 16.69 -10.14 7.86
N PHE A 35 15.61 -9.38 7.63
CA PHE A 35 14.29 -9.96 7.43
C PHE A 35 14.11 -10.40 5.97
N LYS A 36 13.96 -11.70 5.76
CA LYS A 36 13.58 -12.27 4.48
C LYS A 36 12.08 -12.49 4.48
N LEU A 37 11.39 -11.95 3.47
CA LEU A 37 9.96 -12.21 3.29
C LEU A 37 9.77 -13.72 3.08
N PRO A 38 9.01 -14.40 3.96
CA PRO A 38 8.72 -15.81 3.77
C PRO A 38 7.88 -16.02 2.51
N PRO A 39 7.92 -17.22 1.90
CA PRO A 39 7.00 -17.56 0.84
C PRO A 39 5.56 -17.47 1.37
N LEU A 40 4.72 -16.71 0.67
CA LEU A 40 3.31 -16.59 1.02
C LEU A 40 2.56 -17.79 0.43
N GLU A 41 2.02 -18.66 1.29
CA GLU A 41 1.07 -19.68 0.87
C GLU A 41 -0.30 -19.03 0.64
N ASP A 42 -0.69 -18.87 -0.62
CA ASP A 42 -2.04 -18.42 -0.95
C ASP A 42 -3.03 -19.58 -0.81
N LYS A 43 -3.80 -19.55 0.27
CA LYS A 43 -4.86 -20.53 0.57
C LYS A 43 -6.25 -19.95 0.32
N MET A 44 -6.36 -18.68 -0.07
CA MET A 44 -7.64 -18.00 -0.18
C MET A 44 -8.28 -18.31 -1.53
N VAL A 45 -9.58 -18.56 -1.52
CA VAL A 45 -10.33 -18.81 -2.76
C VAL A 45 -10.33 -17.55 -3.60
N THR A 46 -9.92 -17.69 -4.86
CA THR A 46 -9.92 -16.61 -5.83
C THR A 46 -11.13 -16.75 -6.76
N VAL A 47 -11.81 -15.64 -7.00
CA VAL A 47 -13.06 -15.55 -7.75
C VAL A 47 -12.93 -14.50 -8.84
N ASP A 48 -13.34 -14.83 -10.07
CA ASP A 48 -13.44 -13.85 -11.15
C ASP A 48 -14.72 -13.01 -11.00
N GLY A 49 -14.55 -11.73 -10.66
CA GLY A 49 -15.65 -10.79 -10.48
C GLY A 49 -16.37 -10.42 -11.78
N LYS A 50 -15.83 -10.73 -12.97
CA LYS A 50 -16.53 -10.53 -14.25
C LYS A 50 -17.51 -11.65 -14.57
N ALA A 51 -17.20 -12.86 -14.10
CA ALA A 51 -17.98 -14.07 -14.38
C ALA A 51 -19.03 -14.35 -13.31
N MET A 52 -18.82 -13.91 -12.06
CA MET A 52 -19.70 -14.19 -10.94
C MET A 52 -20.86 -13.18 -10.82
N PRO A 53 -22.14 -13.65 -10.80
CA PRO A 53 -23.29 -12.83 -10.46
C PRO A 53 -23.27 -12.35 -9.00
N VAL A 54 -23.90 -11.20 -8.74
CA VAL A 54 -23.96 -10.59 -7.39
C VAL A 54 -24.67 -11.49 -6.38
N GLU A 55 -25.77 -12.14 -6.80
CA GLU A 55 -26.55 -13.04 -5.96
C GLU A 55 -25.71 -14.26 -5.54
N GLU A 56 -24.94 -14.83 -6.46
CA GLU A 56 -24.05 -15.95 -6.18
C GLU A 56 -22.96 -15.55 -5.16
N PHE A 57 -22.35 -14.37 -5.35
CA PHE A 57 -21.37 -13.84 -4.41
C PHE A 57 -21.97 -13.64 -3.01
N ARG A 58 -23.19 -13.09 -2.95
CA ARG A 58 -23.88 -12.80 -1.69
C ARG A 58 -24.21 -14.06 -0.90
N GLU A 59 -24.71 -15.11 -1.54
CA GLU A 59 -25.03 -16.38 -0.87
C GLU A 59 -23.77 -17.15 -0.45
N LYS A 60 -22.71 -17.16 -1.28
CA LYS A 60 -21.51 -17.98 -1.04
C LYS A 60 -20.45 -17.33 -0.17
N TYR A 61 -20.32 -16.00 -0.17
CA TYR A 61 -19.23 -15.31 0.52
C TYR A 61 -19.72 -14.25 1.51
N GLU A 62 -20.60 -13.33 1.08
CA GLU A 62 -21.01 -12.19 1.91
C GLU A 62 -21.85 -12.62 3.13
N LYS A 63 -22.96 -13.34 2.90
CA LYS A 63 -23.85 -13.83 3.96
C LYS A 63 -23.16 -14.78 4.96
N PRO A 64 -22.39 -15.80 4.52
CA PRO A 64 -21.68 -16.67 5.44
C PRO A 64 -20.39 -16.03 6.00
N ARG A 65 -20.02 -14.82 5.56
CA ARG A 65 -18.82 -14.07 5.98
C ARG A 65 -17.51 -14.82 5.69
N ILE A 66 -17.46 -15.45 4.52
CA ILE A 66 -16.28 -16.20 4.06
C ILE A 66 -15.40 -15.26 3.23
N PRO A 67 -14.12 -15.06 3.61
CA PRO A 67 -13.22 -14.22 2.83
C PRO A 67 -12.88 -14.87 1.50
N CYS A 68 -12.76 -14.06 0.45
CA CYS A 68 -12.28 -14.47 -0.86
C CYS A 68 -11.52 -13.33 -1.55
N MET A 69 -10.67 -13.68 -2.51
CA MET A 69 -10.01 -12.73 -3.40
C MET A 69 -10.87 -12.54 -4.65
N ILE A 70 -11.18 -11.29 -5.01
CA ILE A 70 -11.96 -10.97 -6.22
C ILE A 70 -11.02 -10.36 -7.27
N THR A 71 -11.00 -10.94 -8.47
CA THR A 71 -10.18 -10.48 -9.59
C THR A 71 -11.04 -9.89 -10.71
N GLY A 72 -10.41 -9.21 -11.68
CA GLY A 72 -11.07 -8.72 -12.89
C GLY A 72 -11.90 -7.43 -12.75
N LEU A 73 -12.17 -6.95 -11.54
CA LEU A 73 -12.99 -5.73 -11.33
C LEU A 73 -12.22 -4.43 -11.54
N THR A 74 -10.90 -4.45 -11.42
CA THR A 74 -10.05 -3.25 -11.43
C THR A 74 -9.27 -3.03 -12.73
N ASP A 75 -9.40 -3.94 -13.72
CA ASP A 75 -8.60 -3.92 -14.97
C ASP A 75 -8.74 -2.64 -15.80
N LYS A 76 -9.86 -1.93 -15.67
CA LYS A 76 -10.13 -0.69 -16.41
C LYS A 76 -9.80 0.57 -15.60
N TRP A 77 -9.29 0.43 -14.37
CA TRP A 77 -9.06 1.57 -13.51
C TRP A 77 -7.81 2.32 -13.96
N LYS A 78 -7.95 3.65 -14.12
CA LYS A 78 -6.82 4.54 -14.44
C LYS A 78 -5.69 4.44 -13.39
N ALA A 79 -6.00 4.00 -12.17
CA ALA A 79 -5.03 3.73 -11.12
C ALA A 79 -3.92 2.76 -11.57
N GLN A 80 -4.24 1.77 -12.41
CA GLN A 80 -3.27 0.80 -12.91
C GLN A 80 -2.12 1.46 -13.70
N GLN A 81 -2.40 2.58 -14.38
CA GLN A 81 -1.41 3.32 -15.16
C GLN A 81 -0.82 4.50 -14.37
N ASN A 82 -1.64 5.15 -13.55
CA ASN A 82 -1.28 6.43 -12.93
C ASN A 82 -0.58 6.28 -11.57
N TRP A 83 -0.82 5.20 -10.83
CA TRP A 83 -0.26 5.00 -9.49
C TRP A 83 1.08 4.29 -9.55
N THR A 84 2.06 4.96 -10.15
CA THR A 84 3.46 4.52 -10.18
C THR A 84 4.30 5.45 -9.31
N ILE A 85 5.55 5.09 -9.00
CA ILE A 85 6.47 5.94 -8.23
C ILE A 85 6.64 7.34 -8.86
N LYS A 86 6.43 7.46 -10.19
CA LYS A 86 6.48 8.72 -10.92
C LYS A 86 5.29 9.66 -10.62
N VAL A 87 4.27 9.20 -9.90
CA VAL A 87 3.08 9.99 -9.54
C VAL A 87 3.44 11.27 -8.76
N ALA A 88 4.54 11.25 -8.00
CA ALA A 88 5.03 12.43 -7.28
C ALA A 88 5.39 13.60 -8.24
N LYS A 89 5.88 13.30 -9.45
CA LYS A 89 6.13 14.34 -10.47
C LYS A 89 4.82 14.92 -10.99
N LEU A 90 3.86 14.05 -11.31
CA LEU A 90 2.53 14.46 -11.79
C LEU A 90 1.81 15.37 -10.79
N TYR A 91 1.89 15.06 -9.50
CA TYR A 91 1.28 15.85 -8.45
C TYR A 91 1.97 17.21 -8.25
N ASN A 92 3.31 17.24 -8.27
CA ASN A 92 4.07 18.48 -8.18
C ASN A 92 3.84 19.41 -9.38
N ASP A 93 3.72 18.85 -10.59
CA ASP A 93 3.45 19.63 -11.80
C ASP A 93 2.00 20.14 -11.83
N TRP A 94 1.06 19.39 -11.25
CA TRP A 94 -0.33 19.85 -11.05
C TRP A 94 -0.41 21.02 -10.09
N ILE A 95 0.28 20.96 -8.93
CA ILE A 95 0.30 22.05 -7.95
C ILE A 95 0.88 23.34 -8.56
N LYS A 96 1.86 23.25 -9.46
CA LYS A 96 2.47 24.43 -10.11
C LYS A 96 1.61 25.08 -11.19
N ARG A 97 0.52 24.44 -11.62
CA ARG A 97 -0.41 24.96 -12.64
C ARG A 97 -1.63 25.66 -12.04
N ILE A 98 -1.74 25.66 -10.71
CA ILE A 98 -2.72 26.42 -9.91
C ILE A 98 -2.04 27.70 -9.43
#